data_AF-A0A072TC07-F1
#
_entry.id   AF-A0A072TC07-F1
#
_cell.length_a   1.000
_cell.length_b   1.000
_cell.length_c   1.000
_cell.angle_alpha   90.00
_cell.angle_beta   90.00
_cell.angle_gamma   90.00
#
_symmetry.space_group_name_H-M   'P 1'
#
loop_
_entity.id
_entity.type
_entity.pdbx_description
1 polymer ?
#
loop_
_entity_poly.entity_id
_entity_poly.type
_entity_poly.pdbx_seq_one_letter_code
_entity_poly.pdbx_strand_id
1 'polypeptide(L)' 'MKDLGVEPNVIVLMLQMEENGLTHDVVTYETIIRALFKNRKNDKAEKILHEMIDRGLL' A
#
# COMPACT_ATOMS: atom_id res chain seq x y z
N MET A 1 17.13 0.68 -4.93
CA MET A 1 15.81 0.74 -4.28
C MET A 1 15.43 2.20 -4.16
N LYS A 2 14.41 2.64 -4.91
CA LYS A 2 13.90 4.02 -4.82
C LYS A 2 13.11 4.13 -3.54
N ASP A 3 13.43 5.13 -2.74
CA ASP A 3 12.71 5.51 -1.52
C ASP A 3 11.26 5.87 -1.90
N LEU A 4 10.38 4.86 -1.85
CA LEU A 4 8.95 5.09 -1.73
C LEU A 4 8.78 5.71 -0.35
N GLY A 5 8.71 7.03 -0.25
CA GLY A 5 8.52 7.78 1.01
C GLY A 5 7.19 7.49 1.72
N VAL A 6 6.67 6.27 1.63
CA VAL A 6 5.61 5.71 2.45
C VAL A 6 6.08 5.75 3.90
N GLU A 7 5.20 6.18 4.81
CA GLU A 7 5.50 6.19 6.25
C GLU A 7 6.05 4.81 6.66
N PRO A 8 7.11 4.75 7.49
CA PRO A 8 7.73 3.49 7.89
C PRO A 8 6.69 2.44 8.33
N ASN A 9 5.62 2.89 8.99
CA ASN A 9 4.54 2.03 9.46
C ASN A 9 3.74 1.33 8.35
N VAL A 10 3.53 1.94 7.19
CA VAL A 10 2.71 1.32 6.13
C VAL A 10 3.50 0.27 5.36
N ILE A 11 4.79 0.51 5.09
CA ILE A 11 5.67 -0.51 4.51
C ILE A 11 5.85 -1.67 5.48
N VAL A 12 6.11 -1.37 6.77
CA VAL A 12 6.25 -2.40 7.80
C VAL A 12 4.98 -3.23 7.93
N LEU A 13 3.80 -2.61 7.90
CA LEU A 13 2.53 -3.34 7.96
C LEU A 13 2.36 -4.25 6.73
N MET A 14 2.68 -3.78 5.53
CA MET A 14 2.61 -4.59 4.31
C MET A 14 3.58 -5.78 4.36
N LEU A 15 4.83 -5.56 4.80
CA LEU A 15 5.83 -6.62 4.96
C LEU A 15 5.44 -7.63 6.05
N GLN A 16 4.91 -7.17 7.19
CA GLN A 16 4.44 -8.05 8.26
C GLN A 16 3.27 -8.92 7.82
N MET A 17 2.38 -8.44 6.94
CA MET A 17 1.31 -9.26 6.39
C MET A 17 1.87 -10.37 5.48
N GLU A 18 2.84 -10.06 4.62
CA GLU A 18 3.53 -11.06 3.78
C GLU A 18 4.27 -12.09 4.64
N GLU A 19 5.01 -11.65 5.67
CA GLU A 19 5.72 -12.54 6.61
C GLU A 19 4.77 -13.48 7.37
N ASN A 20 3.54 -13.04 7.65
CA ASN A 20 2.51 -13.85 8.31
C ASN A 20 1.70 -14.73 7.33
N GLY A 21 2.08 -14.78 6.05
CA GLY A 21 1.36 -15.56 5.03
C GLY A 21 -0.02 -15.01 4.68
N LEU A 22 -0.30 -13.75 5.05
CA LEU A 22 -1.52 -13.06 4.67
C LEU A 22 -1.32 -12.45 3.28
N THR A 23 -2.00 -13.02 2.29
CA THR A 23 -2.08 -12.42 0.95
C THR A 23 -2.74 -11.06 1.09
N HIS A 24 -2.09 -9.99 0.64
CA HIS A 24 -2.72 -8.67 0.62
C HIS A 24 -4.01 -8.74 -0.18
N ASP A 25 -5.13 -8.53 0.50
CA ASP A 25 -6.42 -8.47 -0.15
C ASP A 25 -6.71 -7.03 -0.61
N VAL A 26 -7.68 -6.91 -1.51
CA VAL A 26 -8.22 -5.65 -2.02
C VAL A 26 -8.47 -4.64 -0.89
N VAL A 27 -8.95 -5.12 0.27
CA VAL A 27 -9.29 -4.30 1.44
C VAL A 27 -8.07 -3.61 2.03
N THR A 28 -6.91 -4.28 2.04
CA THR A 28 -5.65 -3.71 2.54
C THR A 28 -5.18 -2.54 1.66
N TYR A 29 -5.13 -2.75 0.35
CA TYR A 29 -4.76 -1.69 -0.60
C TYR A 29 -5.75 -0.52 -0.55
N GLU A 30 -7.06 -0.79 -0.56
CA GLU A 30 -8.09 0.26 -0.47
C GLU A 30 -7.97 1.09 0.81
N THR A 31 -7.70 0.44 1.95
CA THR A 31 -7.55 1.11 3.24
C THR A 31 -6.36 2.06 3.22
N ILE A 32 -5.21 1.60 2.72
CA ILE A 32 -3.99 2.41 2.63
C ILE A 32 -4.16 3.58 1.66
N ILE A 33 -4.72 3.31 0.47
CA ILE A 33 -4.99 4.34 -0.55
C ILE A 33 -5.90 5.43 0.03
N ARG A 34 -7.00 5.06 0.71
CA ARG A 34 -7.90 5.99 1.39
C ARG A 34 -7.20 6.81 2.47
N ALA A 35 -6.36 6.18 3.29
CA ALA A 35 -5.61 6.89 4.33
C ALA A 35 -4.62 7.90 3.75
N LEU A 36 -3.96 7.56 2.63
CA LEU A 36 -3.03 8.46 1.95
C LEU A 36 -3.75 9.66 1.32
N PHE A 37 -4.90 9.46 0.69
CA PHE A 37 -5.74 10.56 0.19
C PHE A 37 -6.20 11.49 1.31
N LYS A 38 -6.65 10.95 2.46
CA LYS A 38 -7.04 11.76 3.63
C LYS A 38 -5.91 12.63 4.15
N ASN A 39 -4.67 12.14 4.06
CA ASN A 39 -3.47 12.87 4.47
C ASN A 39 -2.85 13.71 3.34
N ARG A 40 -3.55 13.90 2.21
CA ARG A 40 -3.07 14.65 1.02
C ARG A 40 -1.75 14.12 0.45
N LYS A 41 -1.43 12.84 0.66
CA LYS A 41 -0.26 12.14 0.14
C LYS A 41 -0.60 11.44 -1.19
N ASN A 42 -1.10 12.23 -2.15
CA ASN A 42 -1.69 11.72 -3.39
C ASN A 42 -0.70 10.95 -4.28
N ASP A 43 0.53 11.46 -4.35
CA ASP A 43 1.67 10.84 -5.04
C ASP A 43 2.01 9.43 -4.51
N LYS A 44 1.76 9.18 -3.24
CA LYS A 44 1.95 7.87 -2.61
C LYS A 44 0.74 6.98 -2.82
N ALA A 45 -0.46 7.54 -2.75
CA ALA A 45 -1.70 6.81 -3.04
C ALA A 45 -1.68 6.22 -4.46
N GLU A 46 -1.21 6.99 -5.44
CA GLU A 46 -1.07 6.56 -6.83
C GLU A 46 -0.08 5.39 -6.97
N LYS A 47 1.06 5.43 -6.26
CA LYS A 47 2.04 4.32 -6.28
C LYS A 47 1.45 3.02 -5.75
N ILE A 48 0.71 3.10 -4.64
CA ILE A 48 0.06 1.93 -4.04
C ILE A 48 -1.07 1.41 -4.94
N LEU A 49 -1.79 2.30 -5.62
CA LEU A 49 -2.80 1.90 -6.61
C LEU A 49 -2.19 1.17 -7.81
N HIS A 50 -1.06 1.64 -8.34
CA HIS A 50 -0.37 0.93 -9.42
C HIS A 50 0.11 -0.46 -8.98
N GLU A 51 0.62 -0.60 -7.74
CA GLU A 51 1.00 -1.91 -7.21
C GLU A 51 -0.20 -2.86 -7.09
N MET A 52 -1.37 -2.36 -6.66
CA MET A 52 -2.61 -3.13 -6.60
C MET A 52 -3.02 -3.66 -7.98
N ILE A 53 -2.90 -2.82 -9.02
CA ILE A 53 -3.18 -3.19 -10.42
C ILE A 53 -2.18 -4.24 -10.90
N ASP A 54 -0.89 -4.04 -10.66
CA ASP A 54 0.18 -4.96 -11.09
C ASP A 54 0.03 -6.35 -10.45
N ARG A 55 -0.56 -6.43 -9.25
CA ARG A 55 -0.89 -7.68 -8.57
C ARG A 55 -2.23 -8.30 -9.00
N GLY A 56 -2.97 -7.66 -9.90
CA GLY A 56 -4.27 -8.15 -10.39
C GLY A 56 -5.38 -8.11 -9.34
N LEU A 57 -5.31 -7.16 -8.41
CA LEU A 57 -6.27 -6.98 -7.31
C LEU A 57 -7.34 -5.92 -7.62
N LEU A 58 -7.36 -5.36 -8.83
CA LEU A 58 -8.39 -4.43 -9.30
C LEU A 58 -9.54 -5.16 -10.03
#